data_AF-A0A1G9VJW0-F1
#
_entry.id   AF-A0A1G9VJW0-F1
#
_cell.length_a   1.000
_cell.length_b   1.000
_cell.length_c   1.000
_cell.angle_alpha   90.00
_cell.angle_beta   90.00
_cell.angle_gamma   90.00
#
_symmetry.space_group_name_H-M   'P 1'
#
loop_
_entity.id
_entity.type
_entity.pdbx_description
1 polymer ?
#
loop_
_entity_poly.entity_id
_entity_poly.type
_entity_poly.pdbx_seq_one_letter_code
_entity_poly.pdbx_strand_id
1 'polypeptide(L)'
;MFIPLSRQNRRTLLLTSLLQQSGVPKQSEGSYDPLKHARQVLIGSNSGSAVAHMVSWHESFHAFLNASTCHGNAMVFAGALAAAAYEGFESLVGRMIDISLVTHETYATVSAIATANRGTIDARLLASYPDYQPLLKSFTDLFPSDFQPVLSVMALAACARAAMQTPIYDTLLAQPCDTWPSIDLGAVDKPDERFALLMTSATIERAIAAMKDVLRDAGGQYVLIADQYLDAITARQVWLSSDTDFLDQISTAGFDVFAEVLHQSTGHDCQFNGQKNRLADLIVKVESFAGDRLQRQFWMPDSRQEDEVSLFTDFRNEHLMLSDNPLPATFVNLANNPDSITDLFVFEINGQRYCQFVAMPSDKARVLYEPIDGKELLTQSTLIVGLRRRWAPPGADPRIEFLVLGQETAPAVFKRLLNAAVEPCIVCSLTLLNYTNWLSKWLRSPDCPANRMCVLIDDDCAALITQHAERGAELHFAYLMARSKPAQDEYTEILCIAASDEPDLIYFTPCSTPFRQSMTEYARRRFTQVHFDNEFIQLWLPVLKRLITHTLREETQFGVRFWD
;
A
#
# COMPACT_ATOMS: atom_id res chain seq x y z
N MET A 1 22.45 10.87 11.32
CA MET A 1 23.83 10.37 11.07
C MET A 1 23.66 8.94 10.62
N PHE A 2 23.83 8.67 9.33
CA PHE A 2 23.34 7.46 8.67
C PHE A 2 24.36 6.33 8.74
N ILE A 3 23.91 5.15 9.14
CA ILE A 3 24.69 3.91 9.07
C ILE A 3 24.39 3.29 7.68
N PRO A 4 25.39 3.09 6.81
CA PRO A 4 25.18 2.43 5.53
C PRO A 4 24.62 1.02 5.74
N LEU A 5 23.64 0.61 4.93
CA LEU A 5 23.00 -0.69 5.10
C LEU A 5 23.86 -1.75 4.39
N SER A 6 24.63 -2.50 5.19
CA SER A 6 25.45 -3.60 4.69
C SER A 6 24.59 -4.66 3.95
N ARG A 7 25.23 -5.52 3.13
CA ARG A 7 24.56 -6.70 2.50
C ARG A 7 23.72 -7.50 3.51
N GLN A 8 24.19 -7.59 4.75
CA GLN A 8 23.48 -8.24 5.86
C GLN A 8 22.17 -7.53 6.21
N ASN A 9 22.12 -6.19 6.15
CA ASN A 9 20.89 -5.44 6.42
C ASN A 9 19.86 -5.58 5.31
N ARG A 10 20.26 -5.58 4.02
CA ARG A 10 19.35 -5.87 2.89
C ARG A 10 18.75 -7.26 2.98
N ARG A 11 19.59 -8.26 3.28
CA ARG A 11 19.15 -9.63 3.57
C ARG A 11 18.14 -9.67 4.71
N THR A 12 18.41 -8.98 5.81
CA THR A 12 17.48 -8.90 6.95
C THR A 12 16.17 -8.23 6.55
N LEU A 13 16.18 -7.16 5.75
CA LEU A 13 14.98 -6.47 5.28
C LEU A 13 14.12 -7.34 4.37
N LEU A 14 14.71 -8.01 3.38
CA LEU A 14 13.97 -8.94 2.52
C LEU A 14 13.48 -10.17 3.27
N LEU A 15 14.29 -10.73 4.18
CA LEU A 15 13.91 -11.87 5.01
C LEU A 15 12.74 -11.49 5.91
N THR A 16 12.82 -10.31 6.53
CA THR A 16 11.72 -9.74 7.30
C THR A 16 10.48 -9.55 6.44
N SER A 17 10.59 -8.88 5.28
CA SER A 17 9.48 -8.62 4.35
C SER A 17 8.79 -9.93 3.95
N LEU A 18 9.55 -10.98 3.67
CA LEU A 18 9.00 -12.25 3.24
C LEU A 18 8.39 -13.08 4.37
N LEU A 19 9.06 -13.22 5.52
CA LEU A 19 8.49 -13.88 6.69
C LEU A 19 7.20 -13.19 7.17
N GLN A 20 7.06 -11.90 6.89
CA GLN A 20 5.87 -11.11 7.19
C GLN A 20 4.76 -11.25 6.14
N GLN A 21 5.07 -11.34 4.85
CA GLN A 21 4.11 -11.78 3.80
C GLN A 21 3.46 -13.13 4.15
N SER A 22 4.09 -13.84 5.06
CA SER A 22 3.79 -15.19 5.44
C SER A 22 3.16 -15.37 6.82
N GLY A 23 3.18 -14.35 7.69
CA GLY A 23 2.43 -14.33 8.97
C GLY A 23 3.23 -14.27 10.29
N VAL A 24 4.55 -14.06 10.32
CA VAL A 24 5.30 -13.94 11.60
C VAL A 24 5.08 -12.56 12.28
N PRO A 25 4.73 -12.46 13.58
CA PRO A 25 4.71 -11.18 14.33
C PRO A 25 6.13 -10.68 14.69
N LYS A 26 6.40 -9.37 14.53
CA LYS A 26 7.77 -8.77 14.64
C LYS A 26 8.10 -8.15 16.01
N GLN A 27 9.40 -8.13 16.35
CA GLN A 27 10.04 -7.15 17.26
C GLN A 27 10.64 -5.96 16.47
N SER A 28 10.53 -4.76 17.04
CA SER A 28 10.72 -3.46 16.40
C SER A 28 12.15 -3.11 16.02
N GLU A 29 12.36 -2.83 14.74
CA GLU A 29 13.23 -1.79 14.16
C GLU A 29 12.84 -1.70 12.68
N GLY A 30 12.33 -0.54 12.24
CA GLY A 30 11.86 -0.21 10.88
C GLY A 30 11.11 -1.33 10.17
N SER A 31 9.78 -1.41 10.32
CA SER A 31 9.03 -2.61 9.90
C SER A 31 7.66 -2.34 9.29
N TYR A 32 7.31 -3.19 8.32
CA TYR A 32 5.93 -3.55 8.00
C TYR A 32 5.32 -4.35 9.17
N ASP A 33 4.13 -3.96 9.64
CA ASP A 33 3.32 -4.63 10.68
C ASP A 33 2.23 -5.47 9.99
N PRO A 34 2.38 -6.80 9.86
CA PRO A 34 1.42 -7.64 9.17
C PRO A 34 0.13 -7.90 9.96
N LEU A 35 0.06 -7.58 11.26
CA LEU A 35 -1.20 -7.61 12.02
C LEU A 35 -2.04 -6.33 11.78
N LYS A 36 -1.41 -5.27 11.27
CA LYS A 36 -2.04 -3.97 10.96
C LYS A 36 -1.83 -3.53 9.52
N HIS A 37 -1.27 -4.39 8.68
CA HIS A 37 -0.94 -4.13 7.29
C HIS A 37 -0.16 -2.80 7.03
N ALA A 38 0.66 -2.34 7.99
CA ALA A 38 1.21 -0.98 7.97
C ALA A 38 2.73 -0.90 7.78
N ARG A 39 3.19 -0.09 6.81
CA ARG A 39 4.60 0.22 6.51
C ARG A 39 5.06 1.47 7.26
N GLN A 40 6.14 1.34 8.03
CA GLN A 40 6.89 2.47 8.54
C GLN A 40 7.99 2.83 7.53
N VAL A 41 7.82 3.94 6.80
CA VAL A 41 8.87 4.49 5.93
C VAL A 41 9.43 5.74 6.60
N LEU A 42 10.73 5.75 6.89
CA LEU A 42 11.46 6.95 7.32
C LEU A 42 11.60 7.90 6.13
N ILE A 43 10.54 8.64 5.82
CA ILE A 43 10.58 9.66 4.78
C ILE A 43 11.17 10.92 5.40
N GLY A 44 12.44 11.20 5.14
CA GLY A 44 13.04 12.51 5.47
C GLY A 44 12.46 13.70 4.66
N SER A 45 11.31 13.52 4.00
CA SER A 45 10.67 14.47 3.07
C SER A 45 9.14 14.30 3.02
N ASN A 46 8.44 15.17 2.28
CA ASN A 46 6.98 15.15 2.09
C ASN A 46 6.48 13.80 1.53
N SER A 47 5.38 13.26 2.06
CA SER A 47 4.76 11.99 1.65
C SER A 47 4.25 11.97 0.20
N GLY A 48 4.01 13.14 -0.40
CA GLY A 48 3.70 13.28 -1.83
C GLY A 48 4.93 13.41 -2.74
N SER A 49 6.14 13.34 -2.19
CA SER A 49 7.36 13.44 -3.00
C SER A 49 7.58 12.20 -3.87
N ALA A 50 8.27 12.37 -4.99
CA ALA A 50 8.69 11.25 -5.84
C ALA A 50 9.57 10.24 -5.07
N VAL A 51 10.31 10.69 -4.04
CA VAL A 51 11.11 9.81 -3.18
C VAL A 51 10.21 8.92 -2.33
N ALA A 52 9.17 9.46 -1.72
CA ALA A 52 8.19 8.69 -0.96
C ALA A 52 7.48 7.67 -1.87
N HIS A 53 7.01 8.11 -3.05
CA HIS A 53 6.40 7.21 -4.03
C HIS A 53 7.34 6.09 -4.46
N MET A 54 8.63 6.40 -4.70
CA MET A 54 9.63 5.40 -5.08
C MET A 54 9.75 4.30 -4.03
N VAL A 55 9.83 4.63 -2.74
CA VAL A 55 9.96 3.62 -1.69
C VAL A 55 8.72 2.71 -1.63
N SER A 56 7.52 3.26 -1.72
CA SER A 56 6.28 2.45 -1.75
C SER A 56 6.23 1.51 -2.97
N TRP A 57 6.61 2.02 -4.15
CA TRP A 57 6.65 1.21 -5.36
C TRP A 57 7.70 0.12 -5.30
N HIS A 58 8.86 0.36 -4.67
CA HIS A 58 9.96 -0.59 -4.58
C HIS A 58 9.51 -1.93 -3.97
N GLU A 59 8.90 -1.87 -2.79
CA GLU A 59 8.40 -3.08 -2.12
C GLU A 59 7.24 -3.74 -2.89
N SER A 60 6.38 -2.93 -3.54
CA SER A 60 5.30 -3.44 -4.39
C SER A 60 5.86 -4.27 -5.55
N PHE A 61 6.98 -3.84 -6.12
CA PHE A 61 7.67 -4.59 -7.17
C PHE A 61 8.31 -5.87 -6.64
N HIS A 62 8.80 -5.93 -5.40
CA HIS A 62 9.19 -7.23 -4.83
C HIS A 62 8.02 -8.21 -4.74
N ALA A 63 6.86 -7.75 -4.26
CA ALA A 63 5.65 -8.58 -4.18
C ALA A 63 5.18 -9.04 -5.57
N PHE A 64 5.16 -8.14 -6.54
CA PHE A 64 4.81 -8.48 -7.93
C PHE A 64 5.76 -9.52 -8.54
N LEU A 65 7.07 -9.36 -8.35
CA LEU A 65 8.04 -10.34 -8.84
C LEU A 65 7.86 -11.70 -8.15
N ASN A 66 7.51 -11.70 -6.86
CA ASN A 66 7.23 -12.93 -6.13
C ASN A 66 6.02 -13.67 -6.71
N ALA A 67 4.88 -12.98 -6.82
CA ALA A 67 3.62 -13.56 -7.27
C ALA A 67 3.70 -14.06 -8.73
N SER A 68 4.49 -13.39 -9.56
CA SER A 68 4.59 -13.68 -11.00
C SER A 68 5.64 -14.72 -11.38
N THR A 69 6.33 -15.35 -10.42
CA THR A 69 7.45 -16.26 -10.72
C THR A 69 7.50 -17.52 -9.85
N CYS A 70 8.09 -18.61 -10.36
CA CYS A 70 8.23 -19.87 -9.61
C CYS A 70 9.07 -19.71 -8.33
N HIS A 71 10.26 -19.10 -8.43
CA HIS A 71 11.12 -18.89 -7.25
C HIS A 71 10.46 -17.99 -6.21
N GLY A 72 9.79 -16.94 -6.68
CA GLY A 72 9.02 -16.03 -5.87
C GLY A 72 7.94 -16.72 -5.04
N ASN A 73 7.06 -17.46 -5.71
CA ASN A 73 5.99 -18.21 -5.06
C ASN A 73 6.53 -19.27 -4.08
N ALA A 74 7.57 -20.01 -4.47
CA ALA A 74 8.26 -20.95 -3.59
C ALA A 74 8.77 -20.28 -2.31
N MET A 75 9.31 -19.07 -2.45
CA MET A 75 9.80 -18.27 -1.33
C MET A 75 8.65 -17.89 -0.39
N VAL A 76 7.51 -17.43 -0.94
CA VAL A 76 6.29 -17.10 -0.17
C VAL A 76 5.75 -18.32 0.59
N PHE A 77 5.72 -19.51 -0.03
CA PHE A 77 5.32 -20.75 0.65
C PHE A 77 6.27 -21.11 1.80
N ALA A 78 7.58 -21.03 1.57
CA ALA A 78 8.58 -21.28 2.61
C ALA A 78 8.44 -20.30 3.78
N GLY A 79 8.17 -19.03 3.49
CA GLY A 79 7.87 -18.05 4.51
C GLY A 79 6.63 -18.43 5.32
N ALA A 80 5.55 -18.89 4.68
CA ALA A 80 4.30 -19.21 5.38
C ALA A 80 4.47 -20.34 6.38
N LEU A 81 5.34 -21.29 6.04
CA LEU A 81 5.75 -22.36 6.94
C LEU A 81 6.66 -21.85 8.06
N ALA A 82 7.55 -20.88 7.80
CA ALA A 82 8.30 -20.22 8.86
C ALA A 82 7.38 -19.46 9.84
N ALA A 83 6.36 -18.77 9.33
CA ALA A 83 5.33 -18.10 10.13
C ALA A 83 4.49 -19.02 10.99
N ALA A 84 4.17 -20.20 10.46
CA ALA A 84 3.55 -21.27 11.21
C ALA A 84 4.51 -21.94 12.22
N ALA A 85 5.74 -21.43 12.39
CA ALA A 85 6.79 -21.92 13.29
C ALA A 85 7.25 -23.36 12.96
N TYR A 86 7.39 -23.70 11.68
CA TYR A 86 8.09 -24.91 11.26
C TYR A 86 9.61 -24.70 11.24
N GLU A 87 10.35 -25.64 11.82
CA GLU A 87 11.80 -25.53 12.00
C GLU A 87 12.55 -25.45 10.65
N GLY A 88 13.60 -24.63 10.59
CA GLY A 88 14.48 -24.51 9.42
C GLY A 88 13.92 -23.67 8.26
N PHE A 89 12.62 -23.40 8.21
CA PHE A 89 12.01 -22.62 7.10
C PHE A 89 12.44 -21.16 7.07
N GLU A 90 12.64 -20.51 8.23
CA GLU A 90 13.23 -19.16 8.27
C GLU A 90 14.62 -19.12 7.62
N SER A 91 15.45 -20.13 7.92
CA SER A 91 16.76 -20.26 7.30
C SER A 91 16.66 -20.55 5.80
N LEU A 92 15.67 -21.33 5.36
CA LEU A 92 15.43 -21.59 3.94
C LEU A 92 15.10 -20.29 3.20
N VAL A 93 14.17 -19.49 3.71
CA VAL A 93 13.83 -18.18 3.14
C VAL A 93 15.07 -17.30 3.02
N GLY A 94 15.88 -17.21 4.07
CA GLY A 94 17.11 -16.43 4.04
C GLY A 94 18.05 -16.87 2.92
N ARG A 95 18.22 -18.18 2.71
CA ARG A 95 19.03 -18.72 1.61
C ARG A 95 18.41 -18.45 0.24
N MET A 96 17.09 -18.51 0.10
CA MET A 96 16.38 -18.22 -1.16
C MET A 96 16.53 -16.75 -1.56
N ILE A 97 16.52 -15.84 -0.59
CA ILE A 97 16.78 -14.41 -0.79
C ILE A 97 18.24 -14.17 -1.18
N ASP A 98 19.18 -14.84 -0.50
CA ASP A 98 20.61 -14.66 -0.75
C ASP A 98 21.02 -14.95 -2.21
N ILE A 99 20.25 -15.79 -2.92
CA ILE A 99 20.48 -16.16 -4.33
C ILE A 99 19.61 -15.38 -5.33
N SER A 100 18.71 -14.51 -4.86
CA SER A 100 17.83 -13.68 -5.71
C SER A 100 17.92 -12.18 -5.41
N LEU A 101 18.81 -11.78 -4.51
CA LEU A 101 18.95 -10.43 -3.98
C LEU A 101 19.18 -9.40 -5.08
N VAL A 102 20.16 -9.61 -5.96
CA VAL A 102 20.51 -8.63 -7.00
C VAL A 102 19.37 -8.45 -7.99
N THR A 103 18.73 -9.57 -8.37
CA THR A 103 17.58 -9.59 -9.27
C THR A 103 16.41 -8.80 -8.69
N HIS A 104 16.04 -9.09 -7.43
CA HIS A 104 14.98 -8.41 -6.70
C HIS A 104 15.22 -6.91 -6.60
N GLU A 105 16.38 -6.54 -6.09
CA GLU A 105 16.70 -5.16 -5.75
C GLU A 105 16.84 -4.32 -7.03
N THR A 106 17.46 -4.85 -8.08
CA THR A 106 17.59 -4.13 -9.37
C THR A 106 16.23 -3.88 -9.99
N TYR A 107 15.39 -4.91 -10.07
CA TYR A 107 14.03 -4.80 -10.61
C TYR A 107 13.20 -3.79 -9.81
N ALA A 108 13.14 -3.96 -8.50
CA ALA A 108 12.33 -3.13 -7.63
C ALA A 108 12.78 -1.67 -7.66
N THR A 109 14.09 -1.39 -7.57
CA THR A 109 14.62 -0.01 -7.60
C THR A 109 14.33 0.70 -8.91
N VAL A 110 14.65 0.07 -10.04
CA VAL A 110 14.52 0.75 -11.35
C VAL A 110 13.05 0.96 -11.70
N SER A 111 12.21 -0.06 -11.52
CA SER A 111 10.77 0.04 -11.75
C SER A 111 10.12 1.09 -10.84
N ALA A 112 10.55 1.18 -9.58
CA ALA A 112 10.08 2.18 -8.63
C ALA A 112 10.45 3.60 -9.03
N ILE A 113 11.70 3.85 -9.43
CA ILE A 113 12.16 5.16 -9.90
C ILE A 113 11.35 5.58 -11.13
N ALA A 114 11.22 4.67 -12.10
CA ALA A 114 10.48 4.94 -13.32
C ALA A 114 9.01 5.29 -13.02
N THR A 115 8.36 4.51 -12.16
CA THR A 115 6.95 4.72 -11.80
C THR A 115 6.77 6.02 -11.02
N ALA A 116 7.59 6.24 -10.00
CA ALA A 116 7.54 7.42 -9.15
C ALA A 116 7.80 8.72 -9.92
N ASN A 117 8.65 8.67 -10.95
CA ASN A 117 9.01 9.81 -11.77
C ASN A 117 8.36 9.79 -13.17
N ARG A 118 7.15 9.22 -13.26
CA ARG A 118 6.27 9.30 -14.45
C ARG A 118 6.92 8.82 -15.75
N GLY A 119 7.63 7.70 -15.70
CA GLY A 119 8.28 7.09 -16.84
C GLY A 119 9.63 7.73 -17.20
N THR A 120 10.31 8.35 -16.23
CA THR A 120 11.68 8.85 -16.40
C THR A 120 12.60 8.27 -15.33
N ILE A 121 13.88 8.06 -15.66
CA ILE A 121 14.86 7.51 -14.74
C ILE A 121 15.69 8.67 -14.16
N ASP A 122 15.49 8.99 -12.87
CA ASP A 122 16.20 10.08 -12.19
C ASP A 122 16.96 9.56 -10.97
N ALA A 123 18.29 9.48 -11.10
CA ALA A 123 19.19 9.03 -10.06
C ALA A 123 19.14 9.88 -8.78
N ARG A 124 18.66 11.13 -8.86
CA ARG A 124 18.54 12.00 -7.68
C ARG A 124 17.55 11.46 -6.64
N LEU A 125 16.60 10.61 -7.04
CA LEU A 125 15.68 9.95 -6.10
C LEU A 125 16.42 9.00 -5.13
N LEU A 126 17.62 8.54 -5.50
CA LEU A 126 18.49 7.70 -4.67
C LEU A 126 19.53 8.50 -3.87
N ALA A 127 19.41 9.82 -3.76
CA ALA A 127 20.40 10.64 -3.03
C ALA A 127 20.51 10.22 -1.54
N SER A 128 19.41 9.77 -0.94
CA SER A 128 19.38 9.26 0.46
C SER A 128 19.63 7.74 0.56
N TYR A 129 19.87 7.07 -0.57
CA TYR A 129 19.91 5.61 -0.69
C TYR A 129 21.16 5.16 -1.48
N PRO A 130 22.38 5.43 -0.97
CA PRO A 130 23.62 5.19 -1.71
C PRO A 130 23.84 3.72 -2.11
N ASP A 131 23.37 2.77 -1.30
CA ASP A 131 23.51 1.33 -1.56
C ASP A 131 22.75 0.84 -2.80
N TYR A 132 21.77 1.63 -3.27
CA TYR A 132 20.94 1.35 -4.44
C TYR A 132 21.47 2.01 -5.72
N GLN A 133 22.35 2.99 -5.61
CA GLN A 133 22.93 3.68 -6.77
C GLN A 133 23.71 2.73 -7.70
N PRO A 134 24.48 1.74 -7.21
CA PRO A 134 25.12 0.75 -8.09
C PRO A 134 24.13 -0.05 -8.94
N LEU A 135 22.96 -0.40 -8.38
CA LEU A 135 21.92 -1.16 -9.10
C LEU A 135 21.35 -0.35 -10.26
N LEU A 136 21.01 0.92 -9.98
CA LEU A 136 20.57 1.84 -11.02
C LEU A 136 21.66 2.06 -12.08
N LYS A 137 22.92 2.20 -11.65
CA LYS A 137 24.05 2.38 -12.57
C LYS A 137 24.20 1.17 -13.50
N SER A 138 24.18 -0.05 -12.96
CA SER A 138 24.25 -1.28 -13.76
C SER A 138 23.14 -1.35 -14.81
N PHE A 139 21.93 -0.91 -14.47
CA PHE A 139 20.85 -0.76 -15.43
C PHE A 139 21.18 0.31 -16.49
N THR A 140 21.53 1.54 -16.11
CA THR A 140 21.78 2.61 -17.08
C THR A 140 23.00 2.38 -17.98
N ASP A 141 23.97 1.57 -17.54
CA ASP A 141 25.14 1.20 -18.35
C ASP A 141 24.78 0.20 -19.46
N LEU A 142 23.72 -0.61 -19.27
CA LEU A 142 23.30 -1.68 -20.16
C LEU A 142 22.12 -1.30 -21.06
N PHE A 143 21.33 -0.32 -20.65
CA PHE A 143 20.19 0.19 -21.41
C PHE A 143 20.58 1.52 -22.06
N PRO A 144 20.80 1.55 -23.39
CA PRO A 144 21.13 2.77 -24.12
C PRO A 144 20.19 3.93 -23.82
N SER A 145 20.76 5.14 -23.75
CA SER A 145 20.04 6.40 -23.50
C SER A 145 18.92 6.67 -24.51
N ASP A 146 19.06 6.11 -25.70
CA ASP A 146 18.15 6.32 -26.82
C ASP A 146 16.88 5.45 -26.68
N PHE A 147 16.86 4.49 -25.74
CA PHE A 147 15.64 3.72 -25.47
C PHE A 147 14.63 4.51 -24.63
N GLN A 148 13.35 4.35 -24.98
CA GLN A 148 12.26 4.90 -24.18
C GLN A 148 12.25 4.24 -22.80
N PRO A 149 12.25 5.02 -21.69
CA PRO A 149 12.40 4.47 -20.35
C PRO A 149 11.38 3.39 -19.99
N VAL A 150 10.13 3.52 -20.44
CA VAL A 150 9.08 2.53 -20.18
C VAL A 150 9.42 1.19 -20.81
N LEU A 151 9.88 1.18 -22.07
CA LEU A 151 10.24 -0.04 -22.77
C LEU A 151 11.47 -0.71 -22.14
N SER A 152 12.45 0.08 -21.70
CA SER A 152 13.61 -0.42 -20.94
C SER A 152 13.20 -1.08 -19.63
N VAL A 153 12.24 -0.48 -18.90
CA VAL A 153 11.70 -1.06 -17.66
C VAL A 153 10.89 -2.33 -17.93
N MET A 154 10.12 -2.39 -19.01
CA MET A 154 9.41 -3.62 -19.42
C MET A 154 10.40 -4.75 -19.76
N ALA A 155 11.49 -4.44 -20.47
CA ALA A 155 12.56 -5.40 -20.75
C ALA A 155 13.28 -5.87 -19.48
N LEU A 156 13.55 -4.96 -18.52
CA LEU A 156 14.07 -5.33 -17.21
C LEU A 156 13.10 -6.26 -16.44
N ALA A 157 11.80 -5.95 -16.47
CA ALA A 157 10.77 -6.78 -15.84
C ALA A 157 10.73 -8.19 -16.45
N ALA A 158 10.78 -8.30 -17.77
CA ALA A 158 10.85 -9.58 -18.48
C ALA A 158 12.12 -10.36 -18.13
N CYS A 159 13.28 -9.68 -18.07
CA CYS A 159 14.55 -10.27 -17.65
C CYS A 159 14.50 -10.83 -16.21
N ALA A 160 14.04 -10.01 -15.26
CA ALA A 160 13.91 -10.41 -13.86
C ALA A 160 12.95 -11.58 -13.69
N ARG A 161 11.82 -11.58 -14.41
CA ARG A 161 10.89 -12.71 -14.43
C ARG A 161 11.54 -13.98 -14.98
N ALA A 162 12.22 -13.91 -16.12
CA ALA A 162 12.90 -15.08 -16.71
C ALA A 162 13.98 -15.65 -15.77
N ALA A 163 14.73 -14.78 -15.09
CA ALA A 163 15.72 -15.16 -14.09
C ALA A 163 15.09 -15.87 -12.87
N MET A 164 13.94 -15.39 -12.40
CA MET A 164 13.20 -15.94 -11.26
C MET A 164 12.30 -17.14 -11.61
N GLN A 165 12.14 -17.44 -12.91
CA GLN A 165 11.36 -18.58 -13.41
C GLN A 165 12.19 -19.88 -13.36
N THR A 166 12.58 -20.29 -12.15
CA THR A 166 13.42 -21.46 -11.89
C THR A 166 12.63 -22.77 -11.88
N PRO A 167 13.28 -23.94 -12.08
CA PRO A 167 12.63 -25.26 -11.96
C PRO A 167 12.35 -25.69 -10.50
N ILE A 168 12.38 -24.76 -9.54
CA ILE A 168 12.27 -25.08 -8.10
C ILE A 168 10.99 -25.82 -7.73
N TYR A 169 9.89 -25.60 -8.47
CA TYR A 169 8.63 -26.30 -8.25
C TYR A 169 8.77 -27.81 -8.36
N ASP A 170 9.53 -28.31 -9.33
CA ASP A 170 9.72 -29.75 -9.52
C ASP A 170 10.47 -30.36 -8.34
N THR A 171 11.46 -29.64 -7.80
CA THR A 171 12.21 -30.05 -6.61
C THR A 171 11.32 -30.07 -5.37
N LEU A 172 10.55 -29.02 -5.13
CA LEU A 172 9.64 -28.92 -3.99
C LEU A 172 8.51 -29.94 -4.06
N LEU A 173 7.98 -30.22 -5.25
CA LEU A 173 6.91 -31.19 -5.44
C LEU A 173 7.41 -32.64 -5.35
N ALA A 174 8.67 -32.91 -5.71
CA ALA A 174 9.28 -34.23 -5.57
C ALA A 174 9.63 -34.60 -4.11
N GLN A 175 9.85 -33.62 -3.23
CA GLN A 175 10.31 -33.86 -1.86
C GLN A 175 9.25 -33.55 -0.80
N PRO A 176 9.12 -34.32 0.29
CA PRO A 176 8.25 -33.96 1.42
C PRO A 176 8.51 -32.53 1.94
N CYS A 177 7.47 -31.83 2.41
CA CYS A 177 7.63 -30.43 2.85
C CYS A 177 8.62 -30.26 4.00
N ASP A 178 8.64 -31.17 4.96
CA ASP A 178 9.57 -31.16 6.09
C ASP A 178 11.04 -31.29 5.68
N THR A 179 11.34 -31.75 4.46
CA THR A 179 12.71 -31.80 3.94
C THR A 179 13.12 -30.55 3.15
N TRP A 180 12.19 -29.64 2.85
CA TRP A 180 12.49 -28.41 2.10
C TRP A 180 13.61 -27.55 2.72
N PRO A 181 13.71 -27.41 4.05
CA PRO A 181 14.81 -26.68 4.67
C PRO A 181 16.21 -27.19 4.31
N SER A 182 16.34 -28.42 3.82
CA SER A 182 17.60 -29.04 3.40
C SER A 182 17.82 -29.06 1.88
N ILE A 183 16.92 -28.47 1.08
CA ILE A 183 17.07 -28.44 -0.38
C ILE A 183 18.39 -27.74 -0.76
N ASP A 184 19.06 -28.34 -1.74
CA ASP A 184 20.19 -27.75 -2.43
C ASP A 184 19.70 -26.71 -3.43
N LEU A 185 19.70 -25.44 -3.00
CA LEU A 185 19.34 -24.32 -3.86
C LEU A 185 20.34 -24.07 -4.99
N GLY A 186 21.54 -24.66 -4.93
CA GLY A 186 22.51 -24.60 -6.02
C GLY A 186 22.08 -25.43 -7.23
N ALA A 187 21.28 -26.48 -7.01
CA ALA A 187 20.81 -27.39 -8.06
C ALA A 187 19.55 -26.90 -8.80
N VAL A 188 18.90 -25.82 -8.35
CA VAL A 188 17.62 -25.32 -8.91
C VAL A 188 17.78 -24.02 -9.71
N ASP A 189 18.99 -23.77 -10.22
CA ASP A 189 19.46 -22.53 -10.86
C ASP A 189 19.27 -21.26 -10.00
N LYS A 190 20.36 -20.55 -9.71
CA LYS A 190 20.29 -19.36 -8.84
C LYS A 190 19.78 -18.14 -9.64
N PRO A 191 18.71 -17.46 -9.20
CA PRO A 191 18.17 -16.31 -9.92
C PRO A 191 19.19 -15.21 -10.23
N ASP A 192 20.08 -14.86 -9.30
CA ASP A 192 21.11 -13.83 -9.53
C ASP A 192 22.15 -14.24 -10.58
N GLU A 193 22.49 -15.53 -10.68
CA GLU A 193 23.40 -16.03 -11.72
C GLU A 193 22.71 -16.01 -13.09
N ARG A 194 21.43 -16.41 -13.15
CA ARG A 194 20.59 -16.31 -14.35
C ARG A 194 20.44 -14.84 -14.78
N PHE A 195 20.17 -13.94 -13.85
CA PHE A 195 20.02 -12.51 -14.11
C PHE A 195 21.32 -11.90 -14.65
N ALA A 196 22.47 -12.22 -14.03
CA ALA A 196 23.77 -11.75 -14.51
C ALA A 196 24.10 -12.24 -15.93
N LEU A 197 23.71 -13.47 -16.27
CA LEU A 197 23.85 -14.02 -17.62
C LEU A 197 22.99 -13.25 -18.65
N LEU A 198 21.77 -12.90 -18.28
CA LEU A 198 20.82 -12.21 -19.16
C LEU A 198 21.09 -10.71 -19.32
N MET A 199 21.65 -10.06 -18.29
CA MET A 199 21.92 -8.62 -18.24
C MET A 199 23.18 -8.24 -19.06
N THR A 200 23.12 -8.47 -20.36
CA THR A 200 24.16 -8.11 -21.33
C THR A 200 23.55 -7.24 -22.43
N SER A 201 24.32 -6.28 -22.98
CA SER A 201 23.82 -5.37 -24.03
C SER A 201 23.23 -6.12 -25.22
N ALA A 202 23.92 -7.16 -25.70
CA ALA A 202 23.46 -7.96 -26.84
C ALA A 202 22.10 -8.64 -26.58
N THR A 203 21.89 -9.18 -25.37
CA THR A 203 20.62 -9.86 -25.04
C THR A 203 19.50 -8.86 -24.85
N ILE A 204 19.77 -7.74 -24.17
CA ILE A 204 18.81 -6.66 -23.96
C ILE A 204 18.38 -6.03 -25.30
N GLU A 205 19.32 -5.78 -26.21
CA GLU A 205 19.01 -5.25 -27.54
C GLU A 205 18.11 -6.20 -28.34
N ARG A 206 18.37 -7.51 -28.29
CA ARG A 206 17.51 -8.53 -28.93
C ARG A 206 16.11 -8.55 -28.32
N ALA A 207 16.00 -8.51 -26.99
CA ALA A 207 14.70 -8.51 -26.30
C ALA A 207 13.89 -7.26 -26.65
N ILE A 208 14.52 -6.08 -26.63
CA ILE A 208 13.86 -4.83 -27.02
C ILE A 208 13.46 -4.84 -28.50
N ALA A 209 14.28 -5.41 -29.39
CA ALA A 209 13.91 -5.55 -30.80
C ALA A 209 12.63 -6.40 -30.98
N ALA A 210 12.54 -7.55 -30.29
CA ALA A 210 11.33 -8.39 -30.31
C ALA A 210 10.10 -7.64 -29.78
N MET A 211 10.24 -6.87 -28.69
CA MET A 211 9.17 -6.00 -28.18
C MET A 211 8.73 -4.94 -29.20
N LYS A 212 9.69 -4.34 -29.93
CA LYS A 212 9.41 -3.34 -30.96
C LYS A 212 8.69 -3.94 -32.16
N ASP A 213 8.97 -5.19 -32.51
CA ASP A 213 8.28 -5.85 -33.62
C ASP A 213 6.79 -6.05 -33.29
N VAL A 214 6.45 -6.45 -32.05
CA VAL A 214 5.05 -6.48 -31.58
C VAL A 214 4.37 -5.11 -31.67
N LEU A 215 5.08 -4.04 -31.27
CA LEU A 215 4.57 -2.67 -31.37
C LEU A 215 4.33 -2.23 -32.82
N ARG A 216 5.20 -2.62 -33.76
CA ARG A 216 5.06 -2.31 -35.18
C ARG A 216 3.89 -3.05 -35.80
N ASP A 217 3.74 -4.32 -35.48
CA ASP A 217 2.65 -5.17 -35.99
C ASP A 217 1.27 -4.66 -35.53
N ALA A 218 1.19 -4.10 -34.32
CA ALA A 218 -0.05 -3.47 -33.82
C ALA A 218 -0.45 -2.18 -34.58
N GLY A 219 0.50 -1.53 -35.27
CA GLY A 219 0.23 -0.35 -36.08
C GLY A 219 -0.14 0.92 -35.29
N GLY A 220 -0.64 1.93 -36.00
CA GLY A 220 -1.16 3.17 -35.41
C GLY A 220 -0.14 3.94 -34.57
N GLN A 221 -0.52 4.34 -33.36
CA GLN A 221 0.33 5.09 -32.43
C GLN A 221 1.51 4.27 -31.88
N TYR A 222 1.45 2.94 -31.93
CA TYR A 222 2.48 2.05 -31.39
C TYR A 222 3.74 2.00 -32.28
N VAL A 223 3.60 2.23 -33.59
CA VAL A 223 4.74 2.37 -34.51
C VAL A 223 5.63 3.55 -34.09
N LEU A 224 4.99 4.65 -33.67
CA LEU A 224 5.71 5.86 -33.22
C LEU A 224 6.49 5.60 -31.91
N ILE A 225 5.99 4.72 -31.05
CA ILE A 225 6.72 4.24 -29.86
C ILE A 225 7.92 3.38 -30.27
N ALA A 226 7.69 2.38 -31.14
CA ALA A 226 8.72 1.45 -31.58
C ALA A 226 9.93 2.16 -32.20
N ASP A 227 9.65 3.19 -32.99
CA ASP A 227 10.65 3.96 -33.75
C ASP A 227 11.08 5.26 -33.05
N GLN A 228 10.70 5.44 -31.77
CA GLN A 228 11.17 6.51 -30.88
C GLN A 228 10.84 7.94 -31.33
N TYR A 229 9.70 8.14 -31.99
CA TYR A 229 9.26 9.46 -32.48
C TYR A 229 8.39 10.26 -31.51
N LEU A 230 8.21 9.79 -30.26
CA LEU A 230 7.35 10.43 -29.26
C LEU A 230 8.15 10.99 -28.08
N ASP A 231 7.71 12.15 -27.57
CA ASP A 231 8.17 12.64 -26.27
C ASP A 231 7.65 11.75 -25.13
N ALA A 232 8.30 11.82 -23.96
CA ALA A 232 8.00 10.96 -22.82
C ALA A 232 6.56 11.09 -22.29
N ILE A 233 5.95 12.28 -22.38
CA ILE A 233 4.58 12.50 -21.91
C ILE A 233 3.60 11.81 -22.84
N THR A 234 3.77 12.00 -24.15
CA THR A 234 2.92 11.36 -25.16
C THR A 234 3.08 9.84 -25.13
N ALA A 235 4.31 9.33 -25.08
CA ALA A 235 4.57 7.89 -24.96
C ALA A 235 3.86 7.31 -23.72
N ARG A 236 3.93 7.98 -22.58
CA ARG A 236 3.22 7.57 -21.36
C ARG A 236 1.71 7.51 -21.54
N GLN A 237 1.09 8.47 -22.23
CA GLN A 237 -0.36 8.46 -22.47
C GLN A 237 -0.78 7.26 -23.33
N VAL A 238 0.02 6.91 -24.34
CA VAL A 238 -0.22 5.71 -25.14
C VAL A 238 -0.13 4.46 -24.26
N TRP A 239 0.92 4.33 -23.44
CA TRP A 239 1.05 3.19 -22.52
C TRP A 239 -0.11 3.07 -21.52
N LEU A 240 -0.59 4.18 -20.96
CA LEU A 240 -1.71 4.19 -20.02
C LEU A 240 -3.07 3.84 -20.66
N SER A 241 -3.22 4.07 -21.95
CA SER A 241 -4.43 3.74 -22.71
C SER A 241 -4.34 2.39 -23.43
N SER A 242 -3.20 1.70 -23.31
CA SER A 242 -2.99 0.41 -23.94
C SER A 242 -3.80 -0.68 -23.24
N ASP A 243 -4.32 -1.61 -24.04
CA ASP A 243 -4.95 -2.81 -23.52
C ASP A 243 -3.95 -3.70 -22.77
N THR A 244 -4.39 -4.35 -21.70
CA THR A 244 -3.46 -5.08 -20.82
C THR A 244 -3.01 -6.40 -21.45
N ASP A 245 -3.84 -7.05 -22.28
CA ASP A 245 -3.40 -8.23 -23.06
C ASP A 245 -2.31 -7.84 -24.06
N PHE A 246 -2.41 -6.64 -24.64
CA PHE A 246 -1.38 -6.13 -25.54
C PHE A 246 -0.06 -5.84 -24.81
N LEU A 247 -0.11 -5.25 -23.61
CA LEU A 247 1.09 -5.06 -22.78
C LEU A 247 1.76 -6.39 -22.39
N ASP A 248 0.95 -7.43 -22.16
CA ASP A 248 1.45 -8.79 -21.90
C ASP A 248 2.11 -9.40 -23.13
N GLN A 249 1.56 -9.19 -24.33
CA GLN A 249 2.19 -9.66 -25.58
C GLN A 249 3.57 -9.05 -25.77
N ILE A 250 3.71 -7.74 -25.55
CA ILE A 250 5.01 -7.05 -25.60
C ILE A 250 5.97 -7.65 -24.56
N SER A 251 5.51 -7.79 -23.31
CA SER A 251 6.33 -8.34 -22.22
C SER A 251 6.76 -9.79 -22.51
N THR A 252 5.86 -10.59 -23.10
CA THR A 252 6.11 -11.98 -23.49
C THR A 252 7.16 -12.06 -24.59
N ALA A 253 7.10 -11.21 -25.62
CA ALA A 253 8.08 -11.21 -26.70
C ALA A 253 9.51 -10.95 -26.19
N GLY A 254 9.68 -10.02 -25.24
CA GLY A 254 10.98 -9.83 -24.60
C GLY A 254 11.38 -10.97 -23.67
N PHE A 255 10.42 -11.53 -22.93
CA PHE A 255 10.66 -12.70 -22.07
C PHE A 255 11.15 -13.90 -22.87
N ASP A 256 10.55 -14.18 -24.02
CA ASP A 256 10.90 -15.34 -24.87
C ASP A 256 12.36 -15.29 -25.33
N VAL A 257 12.88 -14.09 -25.61
CA VAL A 257 14.31 -13.90 -25.92
C VAL A 257 15.19 -14.25 -24.72
N PHE A 258 14.83 -13.82 -23.52
CA PHE A 258 15.58 -14.18 -22.31
C PHE A 258 15.47 -15.68 -22.00
N ALA A 259 14.28 -16.27 -22.16
CA ALA A 259 14.04 -17.70 -21.97
C ALA A 259 14.88 -18.54 -22.93
N GLU A 260 15.00 -18.13 -24.21
CA GLU A 260 15.85 -18.79 -25.20
C GLU A 260 17.32 -18.82 -24.76
N VAL A 261 17.86 -17.69 -24.30
CA VAL A 261 19.26 -17.59 -23.82
C VAL A 261 19.49 -18.46 -22.59
N LEU A 262 18.53 -18.50 -21.67
CA LEU A 262 18.59 -19.37 -20.49
C LEU A 262 18.53 -20.85 -20.89
N HIS A 263 17.64 -21.23 -21.81
CA HIS A 263 17.56 -22.60 -22.30
C HIS A 263 18.90 -23.05 -22.91
N GLN A 264 19.50 -22.21 -23.76
CA GLN A 264 20.80 -22.52 -24.39
C GLN A 264 21.93 -22.69 -23.36
N SER A 265 21.87 -21.97 -22.23
CA SER A 265 22.94 -21.96 -21.23
C SER A 265 22.75 -22.98 -20.11
N THR A 266 21.50 -23.28 -19.74
CA THR A 266 21.14 -24.11 -18.58
C THR A 266 20.49 -25.44 -18.98
N GLY A 267 19.94 -25.54 -20.20
CA GLY A 267 19.14 -26.68 -20.64
C GLY A 267 17.71 -26.70 -20.06
N HIS A 268 17.33 -25.71 -19.26
CA HIS A 268 15.99 -25.62 -18.66
C HIS A 268 15.10 -24.64 -19.41
N ASP A 269 13.91 -25.10 -19.78
CA ASP A 269 12.86 -24.26 -20.35
C ASP A 269 12.17 -23.43 -19.25
N CYS A 270 11.86 -22.18 -19.57
CA CYS A 270 10.97 -21.36 -18.76
C CYS A 270 9.90 -20.70 -19.64
N GLN A 271 8.73 -20.48 -19.05
CA GLN A 271 7.56 -19.90 -19.73
C GLN A 271 7.13 -18.65 -18.98
N PHE A 272 6.63 -17.63 -19.70
CA PHE A 272 6.25 -16.33 -19.13
C PHE A 272 5.29 -16.47 -17.94
N ASN A 273 4.32 -17.38 -18.05
CA ASN A 273 3.35 -17.70 -16.99
C ASN A 273 3.55 -19.12 -16.42
N GLY A 274 4.76 -19.67 -16.51
CA GLY A 274 5.06 -21.04 -16.09
C GLY A 274 4.77 -21.32 -14.61
N GLN A 275 4.74 -20.27 -13.77
CA GLN A 275 4.39 -20.36 -12.36
C GLN A 275 2.94 -20.82 -12.17
N LYS A 276 2.04 -20.60 -13.14
CA LYS A 276 0.65 -21.04 -13.04
C LYS A 276 0.49 -22.55 -13.22
N ASN A 277 1.41 -23.23 -13.93
CA ASN A 277 1.25 -24.63 -14.34
C ASN A 277 1.23 -25.63 -13.17
N ARG A 278 1.85 -25.31 -12.03
CA ARG A 278 1.91 -26.21 -10.85
C ARG A 278 1.69 -25.50 -9.52
N LEU A 279 1.15 -24.27 -9.56
CA LEU A 279 0.89 -23.51 -8.34
C LEU A 279 -0.14 -24.22 -7.46
N ALA A 280 -1.22 -24.75 -8.06
CA ALA A 280 -2.25 -25.51 -7.35
C ALA A 280 -1.66 -26.70 -6.58
N ASP A 281 -0.79 -27.48 -7.23
CA ASP A 281 -0.13 -28.64 -6.60
C ASP A 281 0.68 -28.23 -5.36
N LEU A 282 1.39 -27.10 -5.44
CA LEU A 282 2.16 -26.58 -4.31
C LEU A 282 1.27 -26.08 -3.18
N ILE A 283 0.19 -25.37 -3.51
CA ILE A 283 -0.80 -24.92 -2.52
C ILE A 283 -1.33 -26.11 -1.74
N VAL A 284 -1.85 -27.13 -2.44
CA VAL A 284 -2.41 -28.33 -1.80
C VAL A 284 -1.36 -29.02 -0.94
N LYS A 285 -0.11 -29.09 -1.41
CA LYS A 285 0.99 -29.72 -0.67
C LYS A 285 1.34 -28.97 0.61
N VAL A 286 1.44 -27.65 0.55
CA VAL A 286 1.75 -26.79 1.71
C VAL A 286 0.59 -26.80 2.71
N GLU A 287 -0.65 -26.69 2.24
CA GLU A 287 -1.84 -26.73 3.09
C GLU A 287 -2.01 -28.09 3.77
N SER A 288 -1.78 -29.19 3.05
CA SER A 288 -1.81 -30.55 3.61
C SER A 288 -0.74 -30.76 4.68
N PHE A 289 0.44 -30.17 4.51
CA PHE A 289 1.52 -30.25 5.48
C PHE A 289 1.27 -29.36 6.70
N ALA A 290 0.85 -28.11 6.48
CA ALA A 290 0.71 -27.12 7.54
C ALA A 290 -0.57 -27.31 8.37
N GLY A 291 -1.64 -27.78 7.74
CA GLY A 291 -2.98 -27.85 8.32
C GLY A 291 -3.43 -26.52 8.91
N ASP A 292 -4.10 -26.57 10.06
CA ASP A 292 -4.63 -25.39 10.77
C ASP A 292 -3.56 -24.44 11.32
N ARG A 293 -2.27 -24.79 11.24
CA ARG A 293 -1.17 -23.90 11.66
C ARG A 293 -0.89 -22.80 10.64
N LEU A 294 -1.37 -22.95 9.41
CA LEU A 294 -1.20 -21.96 8.36
C LEU A 294 -2.07 -20.74 8.67
N GLN A 295 -1.45 -19.57 8.84
CA GLN A 295 -2.18 -18.33 9.13
C GLN A 295 -2.70 -17.62 7.87
N ARG A 296 -2.22 -18.03 6.69
CA ARG A 296 -2.57 -17.46 5.39
C ARG A 296 -3.30 -18.51 4.56
N GLN A 297 -4.37 -18.12 3.89
CA GLN A 297 -4.94 -18.93 2.82
C GLN A 297 -4.25 -18.59 1.51
N PHE A 298 -3.90 -19.63 0.74
CA PHE A 298 -3.45 -19.44 -0.63
C PHE A 298 -4.64 -19.63 -1.55
N TRP A 299 -4.69 -18.82 -2.60
CA TRP A 299 -5.74 -18.94 -3.59
C TRP A 299 -5.15 -18.72 -4.96
N MET A 300 -5.69 -19.47 -5.93
CA MET A 300 -5.43 -19.25 -7.34
C MET A 300 -6.58 -18.46 -7.93
N PRO A 301 -6.32 -17.28 -8.52
CA PRO A 301 -7.36 -16.55 -9.19
C PRO A 301 -7.93 -17.36 -10.37
N ASP A 302 -9.25 -17.46 -10.45
CA ASP A 302 -9.96 -18.23 -11.50
C ASP A 302 -9.98 -17.45 -12.83
N SER A 303 -9.69 -16.14 -12.78
CA SER A 303 -9.60 -15.28 -13.95
C SER A 303 -8.49 -14.24 -13.82
N ARG A 304 -8.10 -13.64 -14.96
CA ARG A 304 -7.19 -12.48 -14.99
C ARG A 304 -7.72 -11.32 -14.15
N GLN A 305 -9.02 -11.06 -14.24
CA GLN A 305 -9.64 -9.97 -13.50
C GLN A 305 -9.55 -10.20 -11.98
N GLU A 306 -9.67 -11.44 -11.55
CA GLU A 306 -9.46 -11.85 -10.17
C GLU A 306 -7.99 -11.77 -9.74
N ASP A 307 -7.05 -12.13 -10.62
CA ASP A 307 -5.61 -12.01 -10.42
C ASP A 307 -5.22 -10.53 -10.20
N GLU A 308 -5.72 -9.65 -11.07
CA GLU A 308 -5.59 -8.20 -10.92
C GLU A 308 -6.20 -7.71 -9.61
N VAL A 309 -7.41 -8.16 -9.26
CA VAL A 309 -8.04 -7.80 -7.98
C VAL A 309 -7.22 -8.28 -6.79
N SER A 310 -6.64 -9.48 -6.83
CA SER A 310 -5.79 -10.00 -5.76
C SER A 310 -4.51 -9.18 -5.61
N LEU A 311 -3.83 -8.88 -6.73
CA LEU A 311 -2.64 -8.03 -6.75
C LEU A 311 -2.95 -6.61 -6.23
N PHE A 312 -4.08 -6.05 -6.66
CA PHE A 312 -4.55 -4.79 -6.12
C PHE A 312 -4.90 -4.93 -4.63
N THR A 313 -5.46 -6.04 -4.17
CA THR A 313 -5.83 -6.26 -2.75
C THR A 313 -4.59 -6.34 -1.87
N ASP A 314 -3.54 -7.04 -2.31
CA ASP A 314 -2.25 -7.06 -1.63
C ASP A 314 -1.60 -5.66 -1.58
N PHE A 315 -1.78 -4.84 -2.63
CA PHE A 315 -1.38 -3.42 -2.65
C PHE A 315 -2.31 -2.52 -1.81
N ARG A 316 -3.61 -2.85 -1.72
CA ARG A 316 -4.66 -2.13 -0.96
C ARG A 316 -4.46 -2.30 0.55
N ASN A 317 -3.87 -3.41 0.95
CA ASN A 317 -3.45 -3.72 2.32
C ASN A 317 -2.06 -3.12 2.65
N GLU A 318 -1.65 -2.03 1.99
CA GLU A 318 -0.47 -1.26 2.37
C GLU A 318 -0.90 0.04 3.05
N HIS A 319 -0.78 0.11 4.38
CA HIS A 319 -0.95 1.38 5.10
C HIS A 319 0.39 2.11 5.19
N LEU A 320 0.41 3.41 4.93
CA LEU A 320 1.55 4.25 5.27
C LEU A 320 1.37 4.70 6.72
N MET A 321 2.16 4.16 7.65
CA MET A 321 2.16 4.63 9.03
C MET A 321 3.13 5.80 9.20
N LEU A 322 2.56 6.97 9.43
CA LEU A 322 3.26 8.25 9.55
C LEU A 322 3.59 8.57 11.02
N SER A 323 4.33 7.70 11.73
CA SER A 323 5.00 8.14 12.97
C SER A 323 6.08 7.16 13.44
N ASP A 324 7.26 7.71 13.76
CA ASP A 324 8.38 6.99 14.36
C ASP A 324 8.21 6.77 15.88
N ASN A 325 7.28 7.46 16.54
CA ASN A 325 7.00 7.32 17.98
C ASN A 325 5.51 7.54 18.31
N PRO A 326 4.88 6.69 19.15
CA PRO A 326 3.54 6.97 19.65
C PRO A 326 3.53 8.32 20.39
N LEU A 327 2.48 9.11 20.21
CA LEU A 327 2.40 10.43 20.83
C LEU A 327 1.99 10.28 22.30
N PRO A 328 2.65 10.99 23.24
CA PRO A 328 2.22 10.97 24.63
C PRO A 328 0.76 11.43 24.74
N ALA A 329 -0.09 10.68 25.43
CA ALA A 329 -1.52 10.92 25.51
C ALA A 329 -2.09 10.70 26.91
N THR A 330 -3.08 11.50 27.28
CA THR A 330 -3.90 11.30 28.48
C THR A 330 -5.32 10.95 28.04
N PHE A 331 -5.83 9.84 28.55
CA PHE A 331 -7.22 9.43 28.33
C PHE A 331 -8.02 9.80 29.56
N VAL A 332 -9.12 10.52 29.38
CA VAL A 332 -9.95 10.95 30.52
C VAL A 332 -11.40 10.65 30.20
N ASN A 333 -12.16 10.16 31.18
CA ASN A 333 -13.59 10.01 31.00
C ASN A 333 -14.24 11.41 30.87
N LEU A 334 -14.92 11.64 29.75
CA LEU A 334 -15.56 12.92 29.46
C LEU A 334 -16.62 13.29 30.51
N ALA A 335 -17.27 12.32 31.15
CA ALA A 335 -18.25 12.56 32.20
C ALA A 335 -17.66 13.15 33.48
N ASN A 336 -16.35 12.99 33.70
CA ASN A 336 -15.67 13.49 34.90
C ASN A 336 -15.15 14.93 34.73
N ASN A 337 -15.39 15.56 33.58
CA ASN A 337 -14.87 16.87 33.23
C ASN A 337 -15.95 17.96 33.34
N PRO A 338 -15.61 19.19 33.77
CA PRO A 338 -16.54 20.30 33.81
C PRO A 338 -17.10 20.63 32.42
N ASP A 339 -18.36 21.07 32.38
CA ASP A 339 -19.11 21.34 31.14
C ASP A 339 -18.36 22.28 30.18
N SER A 340 -17.63 23.25 30.72
CA SER A 340 -16.84 24.24 29.97
C SER A 340 -15.76 23.63 29.08
N ILE A 341 -15.31 22.40 29.36
CA ILE A 341 -14.33 21.71 28.51
C ILE A 341 -14.95 21.32 27.18
N THR A 342 -16.24 20.94 27.14
CA THR A 342 -16.88 20.56 25.87
C THR A 342 -17.12 21.74 24.94
N ASP A 343 -17.30 22.94 25.48
CA ASP A 343 -17.43 24.16 24.67
C ASP A 343 -16.17 24.44 23.83
N LEU A 344 -14.99 23.98 24.27
CA LEU A 344 -13.73 24.10 23.52
C LEU A 344 -13.72 23.30 22.21
N PHE A 345 -14.61 22.32 22.08
CA PHE A 345 -14.73 21.46 20.90
C PHE A 345 -15.91 21.85 20.00
N VAL A 346 -16.65 22.90 20.38
CA VAL A 346 -17.73 23.44 19.57
C VAL A 346 -17.18 24.58 18.71
N PHE A 347 -17.35 24.46 17.40
CA PHE A 347 -16.92 25.48 16.43
C PHE A 347 -18.12 25.97 15.62
N GLU A 348 -18.03 27.19 15.09
CA GLU A 348 -19.09 27.80 14.29
C GLU A 348 -18.65 27.98 12.82
N ILE A 349 -19.52 27.62 11.88
CA ILE A 349 -19.33 27.82 10.45
C ILE A 349 -20.66 28.29 9.85
N ASN A 350 -20.66 29.43 9.16
CA ASN A 350 -21.84 29.99 8.51
C ASN A 350 -23.06 30.12 9.45
N GLY A 351 -22.84 30.45 10.73
CA GLY A 351 -23.90 30.56 11.74
C GLY A 351 -24.38 29.22 12.32
N GLN A 352 -23.78 28.10 11.91
CA GLN A 352 -24.08 26.76 12.39
C GLN A 352 -22.96 26.25 13.29
N ARG A 353 -23.32 25.64 14.42
CA ARG A 353 -22.34 25.11 15.37
C ARG A 353 -22.12 23.63 15.12
N TYR A 354 -20.90 23.15 15.31
CA TYR A 354 -20.51 21.77 15.08
C TYR A 354 -19.62 21.26 16.21
N CYS A 355 -19.64 19.95 16.44
CA CYS A 355 -18.73 19.28 17.35
C CYS A 355 -18.18 18.01 16.69
N GLN A 356 -16.86 17.84 16.76
CA GLN A 356 -16.18 16.70 16.14
C GLN A 356 -15.92 15.60 17.17
N PHE A 357 -16.46 14.41 16.92
CA PHE A 357 -16.11 13.20 17.66
C PHE A 357 -15.20 12.32 16.83
N VAL A 358 -14.23 11.69 17.51
CA VAL A 358 -13.30 10.74 16.90
C VAL A 358 -13.63 9.36 17.42
N ALA A 359 -13.84 8.40 16.53
CA ALA A 359 -14.02 6.99 16.84
C ALA A 359 -12.91 6.16 16.19
N MET A 360 -12.21 5.33 16.97
CA MET A 360 -11.20 4.39 16.46
C MET A 360 -11.10 3.11 17.32
N PRO A 361 -10.62 1.98 16.77
CA PRO A 361 -10.32 0.80 17.56
C PRO A 361 -9.31 1.12 18.67
N SER A 362 -9.49 0.52 19.85
CA SER A 362 -8.56 0.72 20.97
C SER A 362 -7.14 0.25 20.64
N ASP A 363 -7.00 -0.78 19.81
CA ASP A 363 -5.69 -1.26 19.35
C ASP A 363 -5.01 -0.24 18.43
N LYS A 364 -5.76 0.42 17.55
CA LYS A 364 -5.25 1.54 16.75
C LYS A 364 -4.80 2.68 17.66
N ALA A 365 -5.58 3.02 18.67
CA ALA A 365 -5.20 4.06 19.64
C ALA A 365 -3.90 3.73 20.39
N ARG A 366 -3.67 2.46 20.77
CA ARG A 366 -2.42 2.02 21.44
C ARG A 366 -1.18 2.12 20.55
N VAL A 367 -1.36 2.10 19.23
CA VAL A 367 -0.27 2.29 18.26
C VAL A 367 0.03 3.77 18.08
N LEU A 368 -1.02 4.58 17.99
CA LEU A 368 -0.89 6.02 17.76
C LEU A 368 -0.42 6.76 19.02
N TYR A 369 -0.72 6.24 20.21
CA TYR A 369 -0.56 6.94 21.46
C TYR A 369 0.22 6.16 22.52
N GLU A 370 1.14 6.85 23.19
CA GLU A 370 1.76 6.40 24.43
C GLU A 370 0.91 6.93 25.61
N PRO A 371 0.13 6.08 26.31
CA PRO A 371 -0.72 6.54 27.39
C PRO A 371 0.13 6.95 28.60
N ILE A 372 0.19 8.26 28.88
CA ILE A 372 0.73 8.85 30.11
C ILE A 372 -0.22 8.61 31.28
N ASP A 373 -1.53 8.69 31.03
CA ASP A 373 -2.59 8.52 32.03
C ASP A 373 -3.88 7.98 31.39
N GLY A 374 -4.73 7.33 32.19
CA GLY A 374 -6.00 6.76 31.75
C GLY A 374 -5.91 5.52 30.85
N LYS A 375 -4.79 4.79 30.91
CA LYS A 375 -4.53 3.59 30.09
C LYS A 375 -5.65 2.54 30.22
N GLU A 376 -6.28 2.45 31.37
CA GLU A 376 -7.39 1.54 31.64
C GLU A 376 -8.58 1.76 30.69
N LEU A 377 -8.83 3.01 30.26
CA LEU A 377 -9.90 3.33 29.31
C LEU A 377 -9.66 2.72 27.93
N LEU A 378 -8.39 2.53 27.54
CA LEU A 378 -8.03 1.80 26.32
C LEU A 378 -8.21 0.29 26.44
N THR A 379 -8.29 -0.25 27.66
CA THR A 379 -8.41 -1.70 27.92
C THR A 379 -9.83 -2.16 28.19
N GLN A 380 -10.70 -1.25 28.63
CA GLN A 380 -12.09 -1.55 28.98
C GLN A 380 -13.02 -1.74 27.77
N SER A 381 -12.59 -1.31 26.58
CA SER A 381 -13.39 -1.37 25.37
C SER A 381 -12.52 -1.74 24.16
N THR A 382 -13.11 -2.38 23.16
CA THR A 382 -12.50 -2.62 21.84
C THR A 382 -12.52 -1.36 20.96
N LEU A 383 -13.33 -0.37 21.33
CA LEU A 383 -13.52 0.90 20.64
C LEU A 383 -13.35 2.06 21.61
N ILE A 384 -12.66 3.11 21.19
CA ILE A 384 -12.72 4.42 21.84
C ILE A 384 -13.46 5.43 20.97
N VAL A 385 -14.38 6.16 21.59
CA VAL A 385 -15.07 7.31 20.99
C VAL A 385 -14.86 8.48 21.93
N GLY A 386 -14.61 9.68 21.41
CA GLY A 386 -14.43 10.84 22.27
C GLY A 386 -14.07 12.12 21.57
N LEU A 387 -13.81 13.14 22.38
CA LEU A 387 -13.29 14.42 21.93
C LEU A 387 -11.77 14.39 22.07
N ARG A 388 -11.04 14.81 21.04
CA ARG A 388 -9.58 14.73 21.03
C ARG A 388 -8.98 16.10 20.80
N ARG A 389 -7.98 16.48 21.60
CA ARG A 389 -7.20 17.70 21.41
C ARG A 389 -5.71 17.47 21.63
N ARG A 390 -4.89 18.32 21.01
CA ARG A 390 -3.51 18.53 21.44
C ARG A 390 -3.49 19.54 22.57
N TRP A 391 -2.85 19.20 23.69
CA TRP A 391 -2.72 20.06 24.85
C TRP A 391 -1.24 20.22 25.18
N ALA A 392 -0.78 21.47 25.29
CA ALA A 392 0.54 21.81 25.81
C ALA A 392 0.36 22.57 27.13
N PRO A 393 0.40 21.90 28.28
CA PRO A 393 0.32 22.57 29.57
C PRO A 393 1.54 23.50 29.76
N PRO A 394 1.41 24.60 30.52
CA PRO A 394 2.57 25.42 30.88
C PRO A 394 3.65 24.57 31.56
N GLY A 395 4.86 24.57 30.98
CA GLY A 395 6.01 23.84 31.54
C GLY A 395 6.03 22.32 31.29
N ALA A 396 5.15 21.79 30.43
CA ALA A 396 5.14 20.38 30.05
C ALA A 396 5.19 20.22 28.53
N ASP A 397 5.67 19.06 28.09
CA ASP A 397 5.69 18.74 26.66
C ASP A 397 4.26 18.60 26.10
N PRO A 398 4.04 18.99 24.83
CA PRO A 398 2.75 18.80 24.18
C PRO A 398 2.34 17.32 24.18
N ARG A 399 1.10 17.06 24.59
CA ARG A 399 0.50 15.73 24.59
C ARG A 399 -0.87 15.74 23.92
N ILE A 400 -1.40 14.56 23.66
CA ILE A 400 -2.80 14.36 23.29
C ILE A 400 -3.63 14.26 24.56
N GLU A 401 -4.82 14.84 24.54
CA GLU A 401 -5.85 14.55 25.51
C GLU A 401 -7.06 14.01 24.77
N PHE A 402 -7.45 12.79 25.12
CA PHE A 402 -8.60 12.10 24.56
C PHE A 402 -9.66 11.97 25.64
N LEU A 403 -10.70 12.78 25.52
CA LEU A 403 -11.86 12.77 26.41
C LEU A 403 -12.81 11.66 25.94
N VAL A 404 -12.59 10.46 26.48
CA VAL A 404 -13.31 9.23 26.15
C VAL A 404 -14.77 9.38 26.58
N LEU A 405 -15.66 9.14 25.63
CA LEU A 405 -17.09 9.14 25.80
C LEU A 405 -17.59 7.71 25.98
N GLY A 406 -18.02 7.38 27.19
CA GLY A 406 -18.62 6.08 27.50
C GLY A 406 -20.03 5.95 26.94
N GLN A 407 -20.43 4.71 26.62
CA GLN A 407 -21.74 4.41 26.03
C GLN A 407 -22.91 4.95 26.86
N GLU A 408 -22.84 4.84 28.19
CA GLU A 408 -23.87 5.32 29.12
C GLU A 408 -23.89 6.85 29.26
N THR A 409 -22.76 7.50 28.97
CA THR A 409 -22.58 8.96 29.17
C THR A 409 -22.87 9.76 27.90
N ALA A 410 -22.87 9.09 26.75
CA ALA A 410 -23.07 9.71 25.44
C ALA A 410 -24.40 10.47 25.30
N PRO A 411 -25.56 9.93 25.72
CA PRO A 411 -26.84 10.64 25.56
C PRO A 411 -26.86 11.99 26.29
N ALA A 412 -26.27 12.07 27.48
CA ALA A 412 -26.21 13.31 28.25
C ALA A 412 -25.31 14.36 27.59
N VAL A 413 -24.15 13.94 27.06
CA VAL A 413 -23.23 14.82 26.33
C VAL A 413 -23.87 15.32 25.05
N PHE A 414 -24.51 14.44 24.27
CA PHE A 414 -25.23 14.85 23.07
C PHE A 414 -26.37 15.79 23.39
N LYS A 415 -27.27 15.43 24.30
CA LYS A 415 -28.39 16.29 24.70
C LYS A 415 -27.91 17.69 25.11
N ARG A 416 -26.79 17.79 25.83
CA ARG A 416 -26.18 19.07 26.20
C ARG A 416 -25.70 19.85 24.98
N LEU A 417 -24.93 19.23 24.09
CA LEU A 417 -24.44 19.87 22.86
C LEU A 417 -25.59 20.29 21.94
N LEU A 418 -26.62 19.46 21.80
CA LEU A 418 -27.79 19.68 20.95
C LEU A 418 -28.67 20.83 21.44
N ASN A 419 -28.83 20.98 22.76
CA ASN A 419 -29.49 22.15 23.34
C ASN A 419 -28.80 23.47 22.95
N ALA A 420 -27.55 23.40 22.50
CA ALA A 420 -26.76 24.54 22.08
C ALA A 420 -26.80 24.77 20.54
N ALA A 421 -27.73 24.13 19.82
CA ALA A 421 -27.89 24.17 18.36
C ALA A 421 -26.64 23.69 17.60
N VAL A 422 -26.01 22.61 18.08
CA VAL A 422 -24.79 22.02 17.52
C VAL A 422 -25.12 20.79 16.66
N GLU A 423 -24.58 20.71 15.45
CA GLU A 423 -24.58 19.50 14.63
C GLU A 423 -23.36 18.62 14.95
N PRO A 424 -23.54 17.41 15.50
CA PRO A 424 -22.43 16.51 15.74
C PRO A 424 -21.93 15.93 14.41
N CYS A 425 -20.65 16.13 14.11
CA CYS A 425 -19.95 15.45 13.02
C CYS A 425 -19.07 14.35 13.62
N ILE A 426 -19.29 13.12 13.22
CA ILE A 426 -18.48 11.99 13.68
C ILE A 426 -17.46 11.69 12.58
N VAL A 427 -16.18 11.66 12.97
CA VAL A 427 -15.11 11.05 12.17
C VAL A 427 -14.88 9.64 12.68
N CYS A 428 -15.21 8.67 11.86
CA CYS A 428 -14.96 7.26 12.15
C CYS A 428 -13.97 6.66 11.16
N SER A 429 -13.16 5.73 11.65
CA SER A 429 -12.36 4.83 10.83
C SER A 429 -13.26 3.87 10.02
N LEU A 430 -12.87 3.55 8.79
CA LEU A 430 -13.56 2.54 7.97
C LEU A 430 -13.51 1.15 8.62
N THR A 431 -12.40 0.79 9.28
CA THR A 431 -12.31 -0.49 10.02
C THR A 431 -13.45 -0.63 11.02
N LEU A 432 -13.98 0.47 11.56
CA LEU A 432 -15.11 0.46 12.49
C LEU A 432 -16.47 0.25 11.85
N LEU A 433 -16.66 0.61 10.58
CA LEU A 433 -17.91 0.35 9.87
C LEU A 433 -18.13 -1.16 9.68
N ASN A 434 -17.04 -1.93 9.53
CA ASN A 434 -17.08 -3.38 9.50
C ASN A 434 -17.54 -3.98 10.86
N TYR A 435 -17.39 -3.25 11.96
CA TYR A 435 -17.99 -3.55 13.26
C TYR A 435 -19.39 -2.90 13.40
N THR A 436 -20.31 -3.23 12.48
CA THR A 436 -21.62 -2.57 12.26
C THR A 436 -22.57 -2.40 13.46
N ASN A 437 -22.30 -3.06 14.59
CA ASN A 437 -23.20 -3.07 15.76
C ASN A 437 -23.14 -1.83 16.65
N TRP A 438 -21.98 -1.15 16.76
CA TRP A 438 -21.87 0.00 17.67
C TRP A 438 -22.42 1.27 17.01
N LEU A 439 -22.05 1.49 15.74
CA LEU A 439 -22.41 2.67 14.97
C LEU A 439 -23.92 2.75 14.75
N SER A 440 -24.54 1.62 14.38
CA SER A 440 -25.99 1.53 14.19
C SER A 440 -26.77 1.79 15.49
N LYS A 441 -26.27 1.34 16.65
CA LYS A 441 -26.92 1.58 17.95
C LYS A 441 -26.84 3.04 18.39
N TRP A 442 -25.76 3.71 18.02
CA TRP A 442 -25.48 5.06 18.49
C TRP A 442 -26.05 6.11 17.54
N LEU A 443 -25.78 6.01 16.23
CA LEU A 443 -26.31 6.95 15.21
C LEU A 443 -27.82 6.85 15.03
N ARG A 444 -28.41 5.66 15.23
CA ARG A 444 -29.88 5.48 15.14
C ARG A 444 -30.57 5.69 16.50
N SER A 445 -29.82 6.05 17.54
CA SER A 445 -30.43 6.44 18.80
C SER A 445 -31.15 7.77 18.60
N PRO A 446 -32.40 7.93 19.09
CA PRO A 446 -33.08 9.23 19.12
C PRO A 446 -32.26 10.33 19.83
N ASP A 447 -31.31 9.91 20.68
CA ASP A 447 -30.44 10.79 21.47
C ASP A 447 -29.17 11.26 20.73
N CYS A 448 -28.90 10.77 19.51
CA CYS A 448 -27.74 11.17 18.70
C CYS A 448 -28.20 11.58 17.29
N PRO A 449 -28.65 12.83 17.09
CA PRO A 449 -29.12 13.33 15.79
C PRO A 449 -27.93 13.78 14.93
N ALA A 450 -26.94 12.91 14.77
CA ALA A 450 -25.88 13.13 13.80
C ALA A 450 -26.47 12.93 12.41
N ASN A 451 -26.76 14.04 11.73
CA ASN A 451 -27.34 14.02 10.38
C ASN A 451 -26.29 13.77 9.30
N ARG A 452 -25.00 13.84 9.63
CA ARG A 452 -23.89 13.67 8.68
C ARG A 452 -22.69 13.01 9.34
N MET A 453 -22.13 12.03 8.67
CA MET A 453 -20.93 11.32 9.10
C MET A 453 -19.83 11.43 8.05
N CYS A 454 -18.60 11.60 8.52
CA CYS A 454 -17.44 11.54 7.67
C CYS A 454 -16.60 10.34 8.08
N VAL A 455 -16.23 9.51 7.12
CA VAL A 455 -15.51 8.28 7.37
C VAL A 455 -14.10 8.46 6.85
N LEU A 456 -13.12 8.43 7.75
CA LEU A 456 -11.73 8.31 7.36
C LEU A 456 -11.53 6.88 6.85
N ILE A 457 -11.29 6.74 5.54
CA ILE A 457 -10.88 5.47 4.96
C ILE A 457 -9.44 5.21 5.41
N ASP A 458 -9.31 4.37 6.42
CA ASP A 458 -8.04 3.87 6.95
C ASP A 458 -7.90 2.36 6.77
N ASP A 459 -8.82 1.79 5.99
CA ASP A 459 -8.90 0.40 5.53
C ASP A 459 -8.95 0.43 3.98
N ASP A 460 -9.45 -0.62 3.36
CA ASP A 460 -9.48 -0.78 1.91
C ASP A 460 -10.55 0.09 1.19
N CYS A 461 -10.09 1.19 0.59
CA CYS A 461 -10.90 2.10 -0.23
C CYS A 461 -11.61 1.39 -1.41
N ALA A 462 -10.98 0.40 -2.05
CA ALA A 462 -11.60 -0.29 -3.17
C ALA A 462 -12.63 -1.34 -2.73
N ALA A 463 -12.52 -1.85 -1.50
CA ALA A 463 -13.53 -2.74 -0.93
C ALA A 463 -14.81 -1.96 -0.66
N LEU A 464 -14.65 -0.75 -0.11
CA LEU A 464 -15.73 0.21 0.04
C LEU A 464 -16.40 0.52 -1.31
N ILE A 465 -15.61 0.90 -2.32
CA ILE A 465 -16.12 1.17 -3.68
C ILE A 465 -16.92 -0.03 -4.21
N THR A 466 -16.37 -1.24 -4.09
CA THR A 466 -17.02 -2.48 -4.54
C THR A 466 -18.32 -2.73 -3.80
N GLN A 467 -18.31 -2.63 -2.47
CA GLN A 467 -19.46 -2.86 -1.62
C GLN A 467 -20.64 -1.95 -1.99
N HIS A 468 -20.37 -0.66 -2.25
CA HIS A 468 -21.41 0.27 -2.67
C HIS A 468 -21.86 0.02 -4.11
N ALA A 469 -20.93 -0.21 -5.02
CA ALA A 469 -21.26 -0.44 -6.42
C ALA A 469 -22.03 -1.75 -6.64
N GLU A 470 -21.72 -2.83 -5.91
CA GLU A 470 -22.48 -4.09 -5.93
C GLU A 470 -23.90 -3.93 -5.36
N ARG A 471 -24.12 -2.95 -4.48
CA ARG A 471 -25.45 -2.51 -4.04
C ARG A 471 -26.19 -1.66 -5.09
N GLY A 472 -25.55 -1.36 -6.23
CA GLY A 472 -26.09 -0.51 -7.27
C GLY A 472 -26.08 0.98 -6.92
N ALA A 473 -25.21 1.40 -5.99
CA ALA A 473 -25.06 2.80 -5.65
C ALA A 473 -24.30 3.56 -6.74
N GLU A 474 -24.74 4.79 -7.01
CA GLU A 474 -23.97 5.75 -7.80
C GLU A 474 -22.83 6.28 -6.92
N LEU A 475 -21.60 6.20 -7.43
CA LEU A 475 -20.41 6.63 -6.71
C LEU A 475 -19.92 7.96 -7.24
N HIS A 476 -19.78 8.93 -6.35
CA HIS A 476 -19.23 10.25 -6.67
C HIS A 476 -17.85 10.41 -6.05
N PHE A 477 -16.88 10.74 -6.89
CA PHE A 477 -15.50 10.97 -6.52
C PHE A 477 -15.17 12.44 -6.64
N ALA A 478 -14.68 13.03 -5.56
CA ALA A 478 -14.15 14.38 -5.55
C ALA A 478 -12.71 14.38 -5.05
N TYR A 479 -11.97 15.38 -5.51
CA TYR A 479 -10.57 15.57 -5.16
C TYR A 479 -10.40 16.93 -4.51
N LEU A 480 -9.75 16.94 -3.35
CA LEU A 480 -9.39 18.15 -2.65
C LEU A 480 -7.87 18.22 -2.47
N MET A 481 -7.31 19.42 -2.60
CA MET A 481 -5.97 19.73 -2.10
C MET A 481 -6.11 20.42 -0.77
N ALA A 482 -5.56 19.82 0.28
CA ALA A 482 -5.51 20.41 1.59
C ALA A 482 -4.08 20.88 1.87
N ARG A 483 -3.93 22.15 2.20
CA ARG A 483 -2.62 22.73 2.50
C ARG A 483 -2.15 22.22 3.86
N SER A 484 -1.08 21.42 3.87
CA SER A 484 -0.56 20.78 5.07
C SER A 484 0.48 21.66 5.78
N LYS A 485 1.24 22.49 5.04
CA LYS A 485 2.12 23.54 5.59
C LYS A 485 1.99 24.85 4.81
N PRO A 486 1.19 25.81 5.28
CA PRO A 486 1.05 27.08 4.57
C PRO A 486 2.35 27.87 4.38
N ALA A 487 3.37 27.66 5.25
CA ALA A 487 4.69 28.29 5.08
C ALA A 487 5.56 27.63 3.98
N GLN A 488 5.29 26.39 3.60
CA GLN A 488 6.11 25.60 2.65
C GLN A 488 5.36 25.28 1.35
N ASP A 489 4.13 25.79 1.19
CA ASP A 489 3.24 25.49 0.08
C ASP A 489 3.06 23.98 -0.16
N GLU A 490 3.15 23.18 0.90
CA GLU A 490 2.93 21.74 0.83
C GLU A 490 1.43 21.44 0.88
N TYR A 491 1.00 20.54 -0.01
CA TYR A 491 -0.38 20.07 -0.10
C TYR A 491 -0.43 18.56 0.08
N THR A 492 -1.47 18.10 0.76
CA THR A 492 -1.89 16.71 0.80
C THR A 492 -3.12 16.56 -0.08
N GLU A 493 -3.09 15.56 -0.98
CA GLU A 493 -4.28 15.21 -1.75
C GLU A 493 -5.25 14.43 -0.87
N ILE A 494 -6.53 14.74 -0.99
CA ILE A 494 -7.61 14.02 -0.33
C ILE A 494 -8.53 13.48 -1.40
N LEU A 495 -8.73 12.16 -1.39
CA LEU A 495 -9.78 11.50 -2.15
C LEU A 495 -11.04 11.50 -1.29
N CYS A 496 -12.14 12.00 -1.83
CA CYS A 496 -13.46 11.95 -1.21
C CYS A 496 -14.39 11.10 -2.06
N ILE A 497 -15.18 10.24 -1.41
CA ILE A 497 -16.13 9.33 -2.05
C ILE A 497 -17.47 9.50 -1.35
N ALA A 498 -18.53 9.72 -2.12
CA ALA A 498 -19.91 9.62 -1.65
C ALA A 498 -20.63 8.53 -2.46
N ALA A 499 -21.56 7.84 -1.81
CA ALA A 499 -22.38 6.81 -2.43
C ALA A 499 -23.86 7.18 -2.29
N SER A 500 -24.64 7.02 -3.36
CA SER A 500 -26.04 7.46 -3.38
C SER A 500 -26.96 6.66 -2.45
N ASP A 501 -26.56 5.45 -2.05
CA ASP A 501 -27.27 4.63 -1.07
C ASP A 501 -27.02 5.07 0.39
N GLU A 502 -26.07 5.97 0.61
CA GLU A 502 -25.66 6.50 1.90
C GLU A 502 -25.41 8.03 1.83
N PRO A 503 -26.44 8.85 1.52
CA PRO A 503 -26.28 10.27 1.20
C PRO A 503 -25.78 11.14 2.37
N ASP A 504 -25.93 10.64 3.60
CA ASP A 504 -25.48 11.29 4.83
C ASP A 504 -24.06 10.84 5.25
N LEU A 505 -23.37 10.07 4.41
CA LEU A 505 -21.98 9.68 4.59
C LEU A 505 -21.09 10.27 3.50
N ILE A 506 -19.92 10.74 3.92
CA ILE A 506 -18.81 10.99 3.01
C ILE A 506 -17.58 10.26 3.50
N TYR A 507 -17.00 9.47 2.61
CA TYR A 507 -15.75 8.80 2.85
C TYR A 507 -14.62 9.69 2.36
N PHE A 508 -13.51 9.75 3.10
CA PHE A 508 -12.34 10.48 2.67
C PHE A 508 -11.07 9.80 3.13
N THR A 509 -10.01 9.94 2.34
CA THR A 509 -8.66 9.55 2.76
C THR A 509 -7.64 10.55 2.29
N PRO A 510 -6.71 10.97 3.16
CA PRO A 510 -5.43 11.47 2.71
C PRO A 510 -4.79 10.43 1.80
N CYS A 511 -4.36 10.84 0.62
CA CYS A 511 -3.80 9.93 -0.36
C CYS A 511 -2.69 10.58 -1.14
N SER A 512 -1.90 9.74 -1.80
CA SER A 512 -0.97 10.19 -2.84
C SER A 512 -1.71 10.32 -4.18
N THR A 513 -1.13 11.09 -5.12
CA THR A 513 -1.64 11.16 -6.49
C THR A 513 -1.80 9.77 -7.13
N PRO A 514 -0.83 8.84 -6.99
CA PRO A 514 -0.97 7.49 -7.51
C PRO A 514 -2.12 6.72 -6.87
N PHE A 515 -2.27 6.76 -5.54
CA PHE A 515 -3.39 6.08 -4.88
C PHE A 515 -4.74 6.58 -5.40
N ARG A 516 -4.92 7.90 -5.49
CA ARG A 516 -6.12 8.52 -6.05
C ARG A 516 -6.38 8.04 -7.48
N GLN A 517 -5.34 8.04 -8.32
CA GLN A 517 -5.44 7.59 -9.71
C GLN A 517 -5.81 6.11 -9.81
N SER A 518 -5.20 5.26 -8.99
CA SER A 518 -5.50 3.83 -8.93
C SER A 518 -6.94 3.57 -8.49
N MET A 519 -7.43 4.25 -7.45
CA MET A 519 -8.82 4.09 -6.99
C MET A 519 -9.84 4.61 -8.01
N THR A 520 -9.51 5.73 -8.68
CA THR A 520 -10.31 6.28 -9.77
C THR A 520 -10.40 5.31 -10.94
N GLU A 521 -9.26 4.76 -11.37
CA GLU A 521 -9.20 3.84 -12.49
C GLU A 521 -9.87 2.51 -12.16
N TYR A 522 -9.66 2.00 -10.95
CA TYR A 522 -10.35 0.83 -10.41
C TYR A 522 -11.87 0.99 -10.50
N ALA A 523 -12.41 2.11 -10.00
CA ALA A 523 -13.84 2.39 -10.03
C ALA A 523 -14.37 2.47 -11.47
N ARG A 524 -13.67 3.20 -12.36
CA ARG A 524 -14.06 3.38 -13.78
C ARG A 524 -14.08 2.08 -14.56
N ARG A 525 -13.09 1.22 -14.39
CA ARG A 525 -12.98 -0.04 -15.14
C ARG A 525 -14.06 -1.03 -14.75
N ARG A 526 -14.50 -0.99 -13.48
CA ARG A 526 -15.33 -2.04 -12.91
C ARG A 526 -16.81 -1.67 -12.82
N PHE A 527 -17.14 -0.38 -12.77
CA PHE A 527 -18.51 0.08 -12.54
C PHE A 527 -18.91 1.18 -13.52
N THR A 528 -20.18 1.16 -13.95
CA THR A 528 -20.72 2.09 -14.95
C THR A 528 -21.30 3.37 -14.34
N GLN A 529 -21.61 3.36 -13.04
CA GLN A 529 -22.22 4.48 -12.30
C GLN A 529 -21.18 5.20 -11.44
N VAL A 530 -20.11 5.67 -12.07
CA VAL A 530 -19.02 6.39 -11.40
C VAL A 530 -18.90 7.80 -11.95
N HIS A 531 -19.06 8.79 -11.09
CA HIS A 531 -19.05 10.20 -11.40
C HIS A 531 -17.83 10.88 -10.79
N PHE A 532 -17.20 11.78 -11.55
CA PHE A 532 -16.08 12.60 -11.10
C PHE A 532 -16.52 14.05 -11.13
N ASP A 533 -17.22 14.48 -10.09
CA ASP A 533 -17.75 15.82 -9.97
C ASP A 533 -17.40 16.42 -8.60
N ASN A 534 -17.05 17.70 -8.59
CA ASN A 534 -16.81 18.44 -7.36
C ASN A 534 -18.08 19.19 -6.89
N GLU A 535 -19.23 18.89 -7.49
CA GLU A 535 -20.49 19.54 -7.12
C GLU A 535 -21.07 18.92 -5.85
N PHE A 536 -21.09 17.58 -5.75
CA PHE A 536 -21.61 16.91 -4.55
C PHE A 536 -20.87 17.34 -3.28
N ILE A 537 -19.55 17.58 -3.40
CA ILE A 537 -18.71 17.91 -2.25
C ILE A 537 -18.95 19.34 -1.75
N GLN A 538 -19.59 20.24 -2.51
CA GLN A 538 -19.85 21.62 -2.06
C GLN A 538 -20.65 21.66 -0.75
N LEU A 539 -21.61 20.75 -0.60
CA LEU A 539 -22.41 20.60 0.62
C LEU A 539 -21.59 20.10 1.82
N TRP A 540 -20.48 19.43 1.54
CA TRP A 540 -19.58 18.82 2.53
C TRP A 540 -18.36 19.68 2.84
N LEU A 541 -17.96 20.58 1.93
CA LEU A 541 -16.74 21.40 2.05
C LEU A 541 -16.59 22.13 3.39
N PRO A 542 -17.63 22.76 3.98
CA PRO A 542 -17.50 23.41 5.29
C PRO A 542 -17.03 22.44 6.39
N VAL A 543 -17.62 21.25 6.41
CA VAL A 543 -17.32 20.17 7.36
C VAL A 543 -15.97 19.55 7.03
N LEU A 544 -15.77 19.09 5.79
CA LEU A 544 -14.54 18.46 5.32
C LEU A 544 -13.31 19.35 5.53
N LYS A 545 -13.38 20.67 5.28
CA LYS A 545 -12.24 21.57 5.53
C LYS A 545 -11.72 21.44 6.96
N ARG A 546 -12.60 21.39 7.96
CA ARG A 546 -12.20 21.25 9.37
C ARG A 546 -11.77 19.83 9.69
N LEU A 547 -12.49 18.82 9.22
CA LEU A 547 -12.17 17.42 9.47
C LEU A 547 -10.84 17.00 8.84
N ILE A 548 -10.60 17.39 7.58
CA ILE A 548 -9.34 17.18 6.89
C ILE A 548 -8.24 17.96 7.59
N THR A 549 -8.47 19.20 8.00
CA THR A 549 -7.46 19.95 8.77
C THR A 549 -7.12 19.25 10.08
N HIS A 550 -8.11 18.73 10.80
CA HIS A 550 -7.91 17.95 12.02
C HIS A 550 -7.16 16.65 11.75
N THR A 551 -7.63 15.86 10.77
CA THR A 551 -7.03 14.58 10.37
C THR A 551 -5.60 14.77 9.88
N LEU A 552 -5.31 15.75 9.02
CA LEU A 552 -3.95 16.02 8.57
C LEU A 552 -3.04 16.50 9.69
N ARG A 553 -3.55 17.30 10.64
CA ARG A 553 -2.78 17.65 11.84
C ARG A 553 -2.42 16.43 12.67
N GLU A 554 -3.26 15.40 12.64
CA GLU A 554 -3.08 14.18 13.41
C GLU A 554 -2.20 13.16 12.72
N GLU A 555 -2.34 13.03 11.40
CA GLU A 555 -1.67 12.02 10.59
C GLU A 555 -0.37 12.54 9.97
N THR A 556 -0.16 13.86 9.80
CA THR A 556 1.01 14.39 9.07
C THR A 556 2.01 15.24 9.86
N GLN A 557 1.65 15.98 10.94
CA GLN A 557 2.56 16.98 11.53
C GLN A 557 2.37 17.30 13.02
N PHE A 558 3.17 16.69 13.89
CA PHE A 558 3.36 17.14 15.28
C PHE A 558 4.50 18.15 15.49
N GLY A 559 4.90 18.90 14.47
CA GLY A 559 5.57 20.22 14.59
C GLY A 559 5.20 21.04 13.35
N VAL A 560 4.52 22.18 13.40
CA VAL A 560 4.80 23.42 14.12
C VAL A 560 3.53 24.28 14.11
N ARG A 561 3.12 24.78 15.30
CA ARG A 561 2.23 25.92 15.61
C ARG A 561 0.81 26.01 15.03
N PHE A 562 -0.07 26.52 15.90
CA PHE A 562 -1.40 27.03 15.62
C PHE A 562 -1.41 27.98 14.41
N TRP A 563 -2.46 27.88 13.59
CA TRP A 563 -2.79 28.91 12.60
C TRP A 563 -3.76 29.89 13.24
N ASP A 564 -3.39 31.17 13.21
CA ASP A 564 -4.31 32.30 13.12
C ASP A 564 -5.17 32.21 11.85
#